data_AF-A0A9P6JTI4-F1
#
_entry.id   AF-A0A9P6JTI4-F1
#
_cell.length_a   1.000
_cell.length_b   1.000
_cell.length_c   1.000
_cell.angle_alpha   90.00
_cell.angle_beta   90.00
_cell.angle_gamma   90.00
#
_symmetry.space_group_name_H-M   'P 1'
#
loop_
_entity.id
_entity.type
_entity.pdbx_description
1 polymer ?
#
loop_
_entity_poly.entity_id
_entity_poly.type
_entity_poly.pdbx_seq_one_letter_code
_entity_poly.pdbx_strand_id
1 'polypeptide(L)'
;MSTTVTIWNGADCTGSRGPTTNLNAPVCGTLGSGSVKSIQYSGVPNKIEFYVSGGAHDNCSNGSQASRGGGSGCVTAPAGFNWESVRIT
;
A
#
# COMPACT_ATOMS: atom_id res chain seq x y z
N MET A 1 -11.93 -1.56 13.48
CA MET A 1 -12.14 -1.72 12.03
C MET A 1 -10.83 -2.20 11.42
N SER A 2 -10.87 -3.19 10.53
CA SER A 2 -9.67 -3.72 9.85
C SER A 2 -9.64 -3.19 8.43
N THR A 3 -8.50 -2.68 8.00
CA THR A 3 -8.24 -2.32 6.61
C THR A 3 -7.63 -3.52 5.89
N THR A 4 -8.25 -3.94 4.80
CA THR A 4 -7.69 -5.01 3.96
C THR A 4 -6.86 -4.39 2.85
N VAL A 5 -5.67 -4.92 2.63
CA VAL A 5 -4.71 -4.48 1.61
C VAL A 5 -4.35 -5.69 0.75
N THR A 6 -4.51 -5.57 -0.55
CA THR A 6 -4.16 -6.61 -1.53
C THR A 6 -3.12 -6.06 -2.50
N ILE A 7 -2.03 -6.80 -2.66
CA ILE A 7 -0.92 -6.46 -3.56
C ILE A 7 -1.22 -6.96 -4.97
N TRP A 8 -0.82 -6.19 -5.99
CA TRP A 8 -0.94 -6.54 -7.39
C TRP A 8 0.36 -6.28 -8.15
N ASN A 9 0.69 -7.18 -9.08
CA ASN A 9 1.87 -7.07 -9.94
C ASN A 9 1.63 -6.21 -11.20
N GLY A 10 0.37 -5.88 -11.51
CA GLY A 10 0.01 -4.91 -12.55
C GLY A 10 -0.31 -3.54 -11.97
N ALA A 11 -0.33 -2.53 -12.85
CA ALA A 11 -0.93 -1.24 -12.52
C ALA A 11 -2.46 -1.37 -12.36
N ASP A 12 -3.08 -0.43 -11.66
CA ASP A 12 -4.53 -0.29 -11.53
C ASP A 12 -5.24 -1.54 -10.99
N CYS A 13 -4.53 -2.28 -10.12
CA CYS A 13 -4.99 -3.51 -9.49
C CYS A 13 -5.37 -4.58 -10.51
N THR A 14 -4.60 -4.65 -11.59
CA THR A 14 -4.72 -5.67 -12.64
C THR A 14 -3.61 -6.71 -12.55
N GLY A 15 -3.73 -7.76 -13.36
CA GLY A 15 -2.72 -8.83 -13.44
C GLY A 15 -2.77 -9.79 -12.26
N SER A 16 -1.61 -10.37 -11.93
CA SER A 16 -1.52 -11.37 -10.85
C SER A 16 -1.77 -10.74 -9.49
N ARG A 17 -2.73 -11.30 -8.77
CA ARG A 17 -3.04 -10.97 -7.38
C ARG A 17 -1.99 -11.60 -6.46
N GLY A 18 -1.36 -10.77 -5.63
CA GLY A 18 -0.43 -11.16 -4.59
C GLY A 18 -1.11 -11.39 -3.23
N PRO A 19 -0.33 -11.42 -2.15
CA PRO A 19 -0.86 -11.63 -0.82
C PRO A 19 -1.82 -10.52 -0.39
N THR A 20 -2.76 -10.89 0.48
CA THR A 20 -3.73 -10.00 1.10
C THR A 20 -3.46 -9.95 2.60
N THR A 21 -3.41 -8.75 3.16
CA THR A 21 -3.09 -8.52 4.57
C THR A 21 -4.16 -7.63 5.20
N ASN A 22 -4.53 -7.95 6.42
CA ASN A 22 -5.41 -7.13 7.24
C ASN A 22 -4.57 -6.28 8.20
N LEU A 23 -4.73 -4.97 8.13
CA LEU A 23 -4.03 -3.98 8.95
C LEU A 23 -5.04 -3.31 9.89
N ASN A 24 -4.72 -3.28 11.18
CA ASN A 24 -5.51 -2.57 12.18
C ASN A 24 -4.83 -1.24 12.51
N ALA A 25 -5.48 -0.12 12.18
CA ALA A 25 -4.94 1.21 12.42
C ALA A 25 -4.79 1.54 13.93
N PRO A 26 -3.86 2.44 14.30
CA PRO A 26 -2.84 3.06 13.46
C PRO A 26 -1.60 2.15 13.35
N VAL A 27 -1.28 1.70 12.14
CA VAL A 27 -0.13 0.81 11.92
C VAL A 27 0.51 1.08 10.56
N CYS A 28 1.84 0.99 10.52
CA CYS A 28 2.60 0.86 9.28
C CYS A 28 2.72 -0.64 8.94
N GLY A 29 2.20 -1.05 7.80
CA GLY A 29 2.33 -2.40 7.27
C GLY A 29 3.37 -2.44 6.15
N THR A 30 4.38 -3.29 6.27
CA THR A 30 5.30 -3.60 5.17
C THR A 30 4.69 -4.63 4.24
N LEU A 31 4.88 -4.41 2.94
CA LEU A 31 4.29 -5.24 1.87
C LEU A 31 5.23 -6.38 1.42
N GLY A 32 6.40 -6.47 2.06
CA GLY A 32 7.45 -7.44 1.74
C GLY A 32 8.25 -7.07 0.48
N SER A 33 9.28 -7.87 0.19
CA SER A 33 10.15 -7.71 -0.98
C SER A 33 9.49 -8.28 -2.23
N GLY A 34 8.51 -7.56 -2.77
CA GLY A 34 7.86 -7.91 -4.04
C GLY A 34 7.78 -6.70 -4.97
N SER A 35 7.67 -6.95 -6.28
CA SER A 35 7.40 -5.90 -7.28
C SER A 35 5.95 -5.43 -7.20
N VAL A 36 5.56 -4.80 -6.08
CA VAL A 36 4.20 -4.30 -5.85
C VAL A 36 3.94 -3.10 -6.74
N LYS A 37 3.22 -3.31 -7.84
CA LYS A 37 2.90 -2.26 -8.81
C LYS A 37 1.63 -1.49 -8.46
N SER A 38 0.68 -2.13 -7.81
CA SER A 38 -0.47 -1.43 -7.26
C SER A 38 -1.03 -2.14 -6.04
N ILE A 39 -1.83 -1.39 -5.28
CA ILE A 39 -2.43 -1.85 -4.04
C ILE A 39 -3.91 -1.56 -4.09
N GLN A 40 -4.71 -2.60 -3.91
CA GLN A 40 -6.13 -2.47 -3.64
C GLN A 40 -6.33 -2.43 -2.13
N TYR A 41 -7.12 -1.48 -1.65
CA TYR A 41 -7.45 -1.36 -0.24
C TYR A 41 -8.95 -1.24 -0.03
N SER A 42 -9.41 -1.68 1.13
CA SER A 42 -10.79 -1.52 1.57
C SER A 42 -10.89 -1.41 3.10
N GLY A 43 -11.94 -0.76 3.59
CA GLY A 43 -12.13 -0.59 5.02
C GLY A 43 -11.12 0.35 5.68
N VAL A 44 -10.61 1.34 4.93
CA VAL A 44 -9.79 2.42 5.50
C VAL A 44 -10.69 3.36 6.30
N PRO A 45 -10.42 3.59 7.61
CA PRO A 45 -11.28 4.42 8.44
C PRO A 45 -11.22 5.90 8.06
N ASN A 46 -10.01 6.48 7.95
CA ASN A 46 -9.84 7.91 7.67
C ASN A 46 -8.90 8.15 6.49
N LYS A 47 -7.68 7.59 6.54
CA LYS A 47 -6.67 7.82 5.52
C LYS A 47 -5.71 6.64 5.39
N ILE A 48 -5.29 6.39 4.16
CA ILE A 48 -4.20 5.47 3.83
C ILE A 48 -3.10 6.24 3.09
N GLU A 49 -1.86 6.00 3.48
CA GLU A 49 -0.66 6.58 2.89
C GLU A 49 0.23 5.46 2.32
N PHE A 50 0.86 5.73 1.19
CA PHE A 50 1.64 4.77 0.42
C PHE A 50 3.08 5.24 0.29
N TYR A 51 4.00 4.30 0.49
CA TYR A 51 5.42 4.56 0.61
C TYR A 51 6.18 3.70 -0.41
N VAL A 52 6.99 4.33 -1.27
CA VAL A 52 7.96 3.59 -2.11
C VAL A 52 9.30 3.46 -1.38
N SER A 53 10.06 2.43 -1.73
CA SER A 53 11.38 2.19 -1.17
C SER A 53 12.39 3.25 -1.62
N GLY A 54 13.01 3.92 -0.65
CA GLY A 54 14.15 4.82 -0.81
C GLY A 54 15.44 4.29 -0.17
N GLY A 55 15.44 3.06 0.35
CA GLY A 55 16.55 2.46 1.10
C GLY A 55 16.22 1.06 1.64
N ALA A 56 16.99 0.57 2.63
CA ALA A 56 16.76 -0.74 3.22
C ALA A 56 15.44 -0.79 4.01
N HIS A 57 14.36 -1.19 3.34
CA HIS A 57 13.06 -1.53 3.92
C HIS A 57 12.41 -0.39 4.72
N ASP A 58 11.85 0.61 4.01
CA ASP A 58 11.22 1.77 4.63
C ASP A 58 9.89 1.43 5.30
N ASN A 59 9.86 1.59 6.62
CA ASN A 59 8.69 1.43 7.48
C ASN A 59 7.91 2.75 7.59
N CYS A 60 7.37 3.24 6.48
CA CYS A 60 6.57 4.47 6.43
C CYS A 60 7.32 5.73 6.94
N SER A 61 8.64 5.78 6.77
CA SER A 61 9.52 6.84 7.30
C SER A 61 9.96 7.88 6.26
N ASN A 62 10.02 7.53 4.98
CA ASN A 62 10.61 8.36 3.92
C ASN A 62 9.60 9.22 3.14
N GLY A 63 8.57 9.71 3.84
CA GLY A 63 7.52 10.53 3.25
C GLY A 63 6.58 9.72 2.34
N SER A 64 5.29 10.03 2.38
CA SER A 64 4.32 9.36 1.53
C SER A 64 4.35 9.93 0.11
N GLN A 65 4.36 9.05 -0.88
CA GLN A 65 4.32 9.43 -2.30
C GLN A 65 2.88 9.45 -2.82
N ALA A 66 1.95 8.82 -2.09
CA ALA A 66 0.53 8.99 -2.32
C ALA A 66 -0.25 8.89 -1.00
N SER A 67 -1.39 9.58 -0.95
CA SER A 67 -2.39 9.43 0.10
C SER A 67 -3.79 9.32 -0.51
N ARG A 68 -4.67 8.59 0.16
CA ARG A 68 -6.10 8.50 -0.18
C ARG A 68 -6.94 8.61 1.10
N GLY A 69 -8.16 9.11 0.94
CA GLY A 69 -9.13 9.16 2.03
C GLY A 69 -9.66 7.77 2.40
N GLY A 70 -10.58 7.76 3.35
CA GLY A 70 -11.25 6.54 3.83
C GLY A 70 -12.03 5.81 2.75
N GLY A 71 -12.40 4.56 3.07
CA GLY A 71 -13.14 3.68 2.18
C GLY A 71 -12.26 2.67 1.46
N SER A 72 -12.48 2.53 0.16
CA SER A 72 -11.86 1.50 -0.69
C SER A 72 -11.35 2.11 -1.98
N GLY A 73 -10.31 1.53 -2.55
CA GLY A 73 -9.74 2.01 -3.81
C GLY A 73 -8.55 1.20 -4.27
N CYS A 74 -7.92 1.69 -5.32
CA CYS A 74 -6.69 1.16 -5.87
C CYS A 74 -5.68 2.29 -6.07
N VAL A 75 -4.40 2.02 -5.79
CA VAL A 75 -3.32 2.97 -6.01
C VAL A 75 -2.14 2.31 -6.71
N THR A 76 -1.79 2.85 -7.87
CA THR A 76 -0.65 2.44 -8.69
C THR A 76 0.62 3.17 -8.25
N ALA A 77 1.72 2.43 -8.15
CA ALA A 77 3.03 2.98 -7.83
C ALA A 77 3.54 3.89 -8.96
N PRO A 78 4.33 4.94 -8.66
CA PRO A 78 4.96 5.77 -9.67
C PRO A 78 5.78 4.92 -10.66
N ALA A 79 5.86 5.37 -11.91
CA ALA A 79 6.62 4.67 -12.95
C ALA A 79 8.08 4.48 -12.52
N GLY A 80 8.60 3.25 -12.66
CA GLY A 80 9.95 2.88 -12.22
C GLY A 80 10.07 2.47 -10.75
N PHE A 81 9.01 2.62 -9.94
CA PHE A 81 9.00 2.27 -8.52
C PHE A 81 8.05 1.10 -8.21
N ASN A 82 8.14 0.61 -6.97
CA ASN A 82 7.20 -0.33 -6.37
C ASN A 82 6.78 0.21 -5.00
N TRP A 83 5.56 -0.10 -4.57
CA TRP A 83 5.16 0.16 -3.20
C TRP A 83 5.90 -0.78 -2.23
N GLU A 84 6.30 -0.26 -1.09
CA GLU A 84 7.02 -1.00 -0.06
C GLU A 84 6.23 -1.11 1.24
N SER A 85 5.56 -0.01 1.62
CA SER A 85 4.76 0.01 2.83
C SER A 85 3.53 0.91 2.70
N VAL A 86 2.57 0.68 3.58
CA VAL A 86 1.38 1.51 3.73
C VAL A 86 1.14 1.84 5.19
N ARG A 87 0.65 3.05 5.44
CA ARG A 87 0.25 3.50 6.78
C ARG A 87 -1.24 3.78 6.80
N ILE A 88 -1.94 3.21 7.79
CA ILE A 88 -3.35 3.52 8.04
C ILE A 88 -3.44 4.45 9.25
N THR A 89 -4.23 5.52 9.11
CA THR A 89 -4.54 6.50 10.16
C THR A 89 -6.03 6.78 10.20
#